data_AF-A0A1X0EIT7-F1
#
_entry.id   AF-A0A1X0EIT7-F1
#
_cell.length_a   1.000
_cell.length_b   1.000
_cell.length_c   1.000
_cell.angle_alpha   90.00
_cell.angle_beta   90.00
_cell.angle_gamma   90.00
#
_symmetry.space_group_name_H-M   'P 1'
#
loop_
_entity.id
_entity.type
_entity.pdbx_description
1 polymer ?
#
loop_
_entity_poly.entity_id
_entity_poly.type
_entity_poly.pdbx_seq_one_letter_code
_entity_poly.pdbx_strand_id
1 'polypeptide(L)'
;MNAGSDNVGLFNSGTGNRGLFNSGIGNTGIGNTGEYNTGIGNTSVANTGIGNTGSGNAGFGNTGSNNTGSFNVGSFNTGSANSGHLNTGSFNAGSINTGFANVGDINTGSFNTGSRNFGAFNLGDDVGADGYHITLNFPAIPIDLLAYTNVAIPITGQFDPITVYPIIVNVPVNMNALGLVTISGTVPSAIVEPIVINPIVLMDVVYGADFAMPIQMNFLGQLQLGIPGLSGFGNSSGTVSSGFFNGNATGTSGFFNSSDLSSGFANANGALTSGWYNSGTLLSGVQNLGNAISGIA
;
A
#
# COMPACT_ATOMS: atom_id res chain seq x y z
N MET A 1 22.05 -60.13 -24.60
CA MET A 1 21.18 -60.94 -23.71
C MET A 1 20.77 -60.08 -22.53
N ASN A 2 19.64 -60.38 -21.87
CA ASN A 2 19.26 -59.73 -20.62
C ASN A 2 20.00 -60.37 -19.44
N ALA A 3 20.23 -59.61 -18.36
CA ALA A 3 20.76 -60.08 -17.08
C ALA A 3 19.70 -59.90 -15.98
N GLY A 4 19.49 -60.91 -15.14
CA GLY A 4 18.44 -60.93 -14.12
C GLY A 4 17.14 -61.61 -14.59
N SER A 5 16.01 -61.33 -13.92
CA SER A 5 14.74 -62.06 -14.10
C SER A 5 13.64 -61.23 -14.75
N ASP A 6 12.71 -61.90 -15.44
CA ASP A 6 11.46 -61.32 -15.98
C ASP A 6 11.64 -60.11 -16.92
N ASN A 7 12.80 -59.98 -17.54
CA ASN A 7 13.08 -58.90 -18.48
C ASN A 7 12.57 -59.23 -19.88
N VAL A 8 11.83 -58.32 -20.50
CA VAL A 8 11.33 -58.40 -21.89
C VAL A 8 12.08 -57.40 -22.77
N GLY A 9 12.65 -57.87 -23.88
CA GLY A 9 13.45 -57.05 -24.81
C GLY A 9 14.94 -57.39 -24.77
N LEU A 10 15.81 -56.41 -25.00
CA LEU A 10 17.26 -56.63 -25.20
C LEU A 10 18.13 -55.78 -24.28
N PHE A 11 19.20 -56.39 -23.76
CA PHE A 11 20.23 -55.72 -22.97
C PHE A 11 19.73 -55.07 -21.68
N ASN A 12 18.63 -55.57 -21.10
CA ASN A 12 18.17 -55.13 -19.79
C ASN A 12 18.94 -55.84 -18.66
N SER A 13 19.13 -55.15 -17.53
CA SER A 13 19.76 -55.67 -16.32
C SER A 13 18.85 -55.43 -15.10
N GLY A 14 18.60 -56.46 -14.30
CA GLY A 14 17.75 -56.39 -13.10
C GLY A 14 16.45 -57.17 -13.27
N THR A 15 15.33 -56.63 -12.80
CA THR A 15 14.06 -57.40 -12.67
C THR A 15 12.90 -56.70 -13.36
N GLY A 16 12.15 -57.42 -14.19
CA GLY A 16 10.86 -56.95 -14.72
C GLY A 16 10.94 -55.76 -15.68
N ASN A 17 12.10 -55.49 -16.28
CA ASN A 17 12.25 -54.38 -17.21
C ASN A 17 11.71 -54.76 -18.60
N ARG A 18 11.04 -53.81 -19.27
CA ARG A 18 10.51 -53.96 -20.62
C ARG A 18 11.13 -52.93 -21.57
N GLY A 19 11.88 -53.39 -22.57
CA GLY A 19 12.44 -52.54 -23.62
C GLY A 19 13.93 -52.78 -23.84
N LEU A 20 14.71 -51.71 -23.97
CA LEU A 20 16.12 -51.80 -24.34
C LEU A 20 17.02 -51.11 -23.31
N PHE A 21 18.13 -51.74 -22.94
CA PHE A 21 19.19 -51.13 -22.13
C PHE A 21 18.76 -50.59 -20.76
N ASN A 22 17.65 -51.07 -20.20
CA ASN A 22 17.20 -50.62 -18.89
C ASN A 22 17.97 -51.32 -17.76
N SER A 23 18.21 -50.63 -16.65
CA SER A 23 18.86 -51.15 -15.46
C SER A 23 18.02 -50.90 -14.21
N GLY A 24 17.81 -51.93 -13.38
CA GLY A 24 17.05 -51.84 -12.13
C GLY A 24 15.73 -52.60 -12.18
N ILE A 25 14.65 -52.01 -11.67
CA ILE A 25 13.37 -52.72 -11.44
C ILE A 25 12.22 -52.07 -12.20
N GLY A 26 11.48 -52.86 -12.97
CA GLY A 26 10.18 -52.46 -13.51
C GLY A 26 10.18 -51.27 -14.48
N ASN A 27 11.33 -50.96 -15.10
CA ASN A 27 11.41 -49.85 -16.05
C ASN A 27 10.83 -50.25 -17.41
N THR A 28 10.12 -49.33 -18.07
CA THR A 28 9.57 -49.51 -19.41
C THR A 28 10.14 -48.47 -20.38
N GLY A 29 10.82 -48.90 -21.44
CA GLY A 29 11.33 -48.02 -22.50
C GLY A 29 12.81 -48.25 -22.78
N ILE A 30 13.59 -47.17 -22.92
CA ILE A 30 14.97 -47.23 -23.42
C ILE A 30 15.93 -46.57 -22.43
N GLY A 31 16.94 -47.30 -21.96
CA GLY A 31 18.07 -46.71 -21.22
C GLY A 31 17.70 -46.12 -19.86
N ASN A 32 16.59 -46.53 -19.25
CA ASN A 32 16.23 -46.04 -17.92
C ASN A 32 17.04 -46.76 -16.83
N THR A 33 17.42 -46.05 -15.77
CA THR A 33 18.16 -46.60 -14.63
C THR A 33 17.42 -46.34 -13.32
N GLY A 34 17.24 -47.35 -12.49
CA GLY A 34 16.55 -47.26 -11.20
C GLY A 34 15.22 -48.01 -11.23
N GLU A 35 14.14 -47.42 -10.73
CA GLU A 35 12.89 -48.13 -10.48
C GLU A 35 11.68 -47.46 -11.14
N TYR A 36 10.83 -48.26 -11.78
CA TYR A 36 9.50 -47.86 -12.28
C TYR A 36 9.49 -46.66 -13.24
N ASN A 37 10.59 -46.40 -13.94
CA ASN A 37 10.64 -45.32 -14.91
C ASN A 37 10.00 -45.74 -16.24
N THR A 38 9.26 -44.83 -16.87
CA THR A 38 8.64 -45.03 -18.19
C THR A 38 9.15 -44.00 -19.19
N GLY A 39 9.74 -44.44 -20.29
CA GLY A 39 10.22 -43.56 -21.38
C GLY A 39 11.70 -43.76 -21.69
N ILE A 40 12.47 -42.67 -21.84
CA ILE A 40 13.84 -42.73 -22.35
C ILE A 40 14.81 -42.06 -21.39
N GLY A 41 15.85 -42.79 -20.97
CA GLY A 41 16.99 -42.20 -20.26
C GLY A 41 16.66 -41.57 -18.91
N ASN A 42 15.58 -42.00 -18.24
CA ASN A 42 15.25 -41.50 -16.92
C ASN A 42 16.10 -42.21 -15.84
N THR A 43 16.42 -41.50 -14.76
CA THR A 43 17.23 -42.02 -13.66
C THR A 43 16.57 -41.86 -12.29
N SER A 44 16.82 -42.82 -11.40
CA SER A 44 16.21 -42.95 -10.06
C SER A 44 14.78 -43.51 -10.12
N VAL A 45 13.72 -42.84 -9.67
CA VAL A 45 12.44 -43.53 -9.36
C VAL A 45 11.22 -42.88 -10.02
N ALA A 46 10.35 -43.71 -10.59
CA ALA A 46 8.98 -43.35 -11.01
C ALA A 46 8.87 -42.13 -11.94
N ASN A 47 9.89 -41.88 -12.76
CA ASN A 47 9.83 -40.78 -13.74
C ASN A 47 9.15 -41.25 -15.03
N THR A 48 8.39 -40.34 -15.66
CA THR A 48 7.75 -40.56 -16.95
C THR A 48 8.21 -39.52 -17.97
N GLY A 49 8.70 -39.97 -19.13
CA GLY A 49 9.13 -39.09 -20.22
C GLY A 49 10.59 -39.29 -20.59
N ILE A 50 11.34 -38.21 -20.82
CA ILE A 50 12.68 -38.28 -21.40
C ILE A 50 13.69 -37.55 -20.51
N GLY A 51 14.77 -38.24 -20.14
CA GLY A 51 15.95 -37.64 -19.52
C GLY A 51 15.71 -37.03 -18.14
N ASN A 52 14.69 -37.47 -17.40
CA ASN A 52 14.44 -36.95 -16.06
C ASN A 52 15.36 -37.61 -15.03
N THR A 53 15.83 -36.84 -14.07
CA THR A 53 16.70 -37.30 -12.97
C THR A 53 16.05 -37.02 -11.62
N GLY A 54 15.92 -38.05 -10.79
CA GLY A 54 15.33 -37.94 -9.45
C GLY A 54 14.03 -38.73 -9.33
N SER A 55 12.99 -38.18 -8.70
CA SER A 55 11.80 -38.95 -8.32
C SER A 55 10.49 -38.35 -8.82
N GLY A 56 9.65 -39.14 -9.49
CA GLY A 56 8.27 -38.76 -9.80
C GLY A 56 8.14 -37.59 -10.78
N ASN A 57 9.14 -37.32 -11.61
CA ASN A 57 9.05 -36.25 -12.60
C ASN A 57 8.32 -36.72 -13.87
N ALA A 58 7.55 -35.84 -14.48
CA ALA A 58 6.85 -36.07 -15.74
C ALA A 58 7.27 -35.04 -16.81
N GLY A 59 7.70 -35.51 -17.98
CA GLY A 59 8.05 -34.67 -19.12
C GLY A 59 9.52 -34.80 -19.54
N PHE A 60 10.21 -33.68 -19.79
CA PHE A 60 11.53 -33.67 -20.42
C PHE A 60 12.61 -33.03 -19.54
N GLY A 61 13.70 -33.74 -19.26
CA GLY A 61 14.91 -33.16 -18.70
C GLY A 61 14.75 -32.51 -17.33
N ASN A 62 13.78 -32.93 -16.53
CA ASN A 62 13.60 -32.39 -15.18
C ASN A 62 14.61 -33.01 -14.20
N THR A 63 15.10 -32.23 -13.25
CA THR A 63 16.00 -32.66 -12.18
C THR A 63 15.39 -32.39 -10.82
N GLY A 64 15.32 -33.40 -9.95
CA GLY A 64 14.79 -33.31 -8.60
C GLY A 64 13.51 -34.13 -8.44
N SER A 65 12.44 -33.58 -7.84
CA SER A 65 11.26 -34.39 -7.51
C SER A 65 9.91 -33.76 -7.88
N ASN A 66 8.98 -34.59 -8.37
CA ASN A 66 7.59 -34.22 -8.64
C ASN A 66 7.44 -33.00 -9.57
N ASN A 67 8.35 -32.80 -10.51
CA ASN A 67 8.23 -31.73 -11.50
C ASN A 67 7.43 -32.23 -12.71
N THR A 68 6.58 -31.37 -13.27
CA THR A 68 5.82 -31.63 -14.50
C THR A 68 6.18 -30.60 -15.57
N GLY A 69 6.50 -31.06 -16.78
CA GLY A 69 6.88 -30.22 -17.91
C GLY A 69 8.34 -30.41 -18.28
N SER A 70 9.07 -29.33 -18.52
CA SER A 70 10.40 -29.42 -19.15
C SER A 70 11.48 -28.63 -18.42
N PHE A 71 12.67 -29.21 -18.25
CA PHE A 71 13.87 -28.53 -17.76
C PHE A 71 13.72 -27.89 -16.38
N ASN A 72 12.82 -28.37 -15.53
CA ASN A 72 12.68 -27.85 -14.18
C ASN A 72 13.76 -28.44 -13.27
N VAL A 73 14.31 -27.61 -12.38
CA VAL A 73 15.29 -28.01 -11.35
C VAL A 73 14.68 -27.74 -9.98
N GLY A 74 14.74 -28.74 -9.09
CA GLY A 74 14.21 -28.66 -7.73
C GLY A 74 12.95 -29.50 -7.57
N SER A 75 11.86 -28.97 -7.00
CA SER A 75 10.69 -29.82 -6.73
C SER A 75 9.34 -29.16 -6.87
N PHE A 76 8.33 -29.95 -7.27
CA PHE A 76 6.95 -29.52 -7.42
C PHE A 76 6.76 -28.34 -8.38
N ASN A 77 7.63 -28.19 -9.38
CA ASN A 77 7.46 -27.18 -10.41
C ASN A 77 6.58 -27.70 -11.55
N THR A 78 5.71 -26.84 -12.08
CA THR A 78 4.88 -27.13 -13.25
C THR A 78 5.16 -26.12 -14.36
N GLY A 79 5.46 -26.60 -15.56
CA GLY A 79 5.79 -25.79 -16.74
C GLY A 79 7.24 -25.96 -17.16
N SER A 80 7.92 -24.87 -17.51
CA SER A 80 9.22 -24.97 -18.20
C SER A 80 10.33 -24.15 -17.56
N ALA A 81 11.52 -24.74 -17.43
CA ALA A 81 12.75 -24.05 -17.03
C ALA A 81 12.62 -23.29 -15.69
N ASN A 82 11.88 -23.83 -14.73
CA ASN A 82 11.83 -23.26 -13.39
C ASN A 82 12.94 -23.84 -12.51
N SER A 83 13.59 -23.01 -11.70
CA SER A 83 14.59 -23.41 -10.70
C SER A 83 14.07 -23.09 -9.30
N GLY A 84 14.11 -24.08 -8.41
CA GLY A 84 13.64 -23.97 -7.03
C GLY A 84 12.40 -24.84 -6.79
N HIS A 85 11.40 -24.32 -6.06
CA HIS A 85 10.27 -25.14 -5.63
C HIS A 85 8.91 -24.49 -5.83
N LEU A 86 7.90 -25.30 -6.15
CA LEU A 86 6.49 -24.88 -6.22
C LEU A 86 6.21 -23.75 -7.23
N ASN A 87 7.00 -23.64 -8.29
CA ASN A 87 6.76 -22.65 -9.33
C ASN A 87 5.76 -23.19 -10.36
N THR A 88 4.87 -22.31 -10.84
CA THR A 88 3.96 -22.60 -11.96
C THR A 88 4.20 -21.61 -13.08
N GLY A 89 4.39 -22.10 -14.31
CA GLY A 89 4.68 -21.27 -15.47
C GLY A 89 6.10 -21.51 -15.99
N SER A 90 6.78 -20.46 -16.44
CA SER A 90 8.07 -20.64 -17.12
C SER A 90 9.14 -19.67 -16.67
N PHE A 91 10.39 -20.14 -16.67
CA PHE A 91 11.60 -19.35 -16.38
C PHE A 91 11.61 -18.68 -15.00
N ASN A 92 10.88 -19.24 -14.02
CA ASN A 92 10.91 -18.69 -12.67
C ASN A 92 12.11 -19.24 -11.88
N ALA A 93 12.88 -18.35 -11.25
CA ALA A 93 13.98 -18.69 -10.36
C ALA A 93 13.63 -18.29 -8.92
N GLY A 94 13.69 -19.25 -8.00
CA GLY A 94 13.23 -19.10 -6.62
C GLY A 94 12.04 -20.02 -6.34
N SER A 95 11.16 -19.62 -5.44
CA SER A 95 10.08 -20.48 -4.96
C SER A 95 8.71 -19.83 -4.97
N ILE A 96 7.67 -20.64 -5.22
CA ILE A 96 6.25 -20.24 -5.12
C ILE A 96 5.91 -19.11 -6.12
N ASN A 97 6.61 -19.04 -7.25
CA ASN A 97 6.30 -18.07 -8.29
C ASN A 97 5.26 -18.62 -9.26
N THR A 98 4.30 -17.78 -9.64
CA THR A 98 3.34 -18.07 -10.70
C THR A 98 3.50 -17.07 -11.85
N GLY A 99 3.75 -17.57 -13.05
CA GLY A 99 3.82 -16.79 -14.29
C GLY A 99 5.15 -16.93 -15.03
N PHE A 100 5.70 -15.84 -15.53
CA PHE A 100 6.81 -15.88 -16.50
C PHE A 100 8.01 -15.06 -16.06
N ALA A 101 9.18 -15.68 -15.99
CA ALA A 101 10.45 -15.00 -15.76
C ALA A 101 10.49 -14.16 -14.46
N ASN A 102 9.99 -14.71 -13.35
CA ASN A 102 10.13 -14.09 -12.03
C ASN A 102 11.40 -14.58 -11.33
N VAL A 103 12.11 -13.67 -10.67
CA VAL A 103 13.29 -13.96 -9.85
C VAL A 103 13.01 -13.51 -8.42
N GLY A 104 13.14 -14.44 -7.47
CA GLY A 104 12.79 -14.25 -6.06
C GLY A 104 11.65 -15.19 -5.66
N ASP A 105 10.96 -14.89 -4.56
CA ASP A 105 9.95 -15.80 -4.00
C ASP A 105 8.55 -15.19 -3.98
N ILE A 106 7.51 -16.02 -4.13
CA ILE A 106 6.10 -15.63 -3.94
C ILE A 106 5.65 -14.54 -4.93
N ASN A 107 6.20 -14.52 -6.15
CA ASN A 107 5.76 -13.56 -7.17
C ASN A 107 4.60 -14.12 -7.99
N THR A 108 3.62 -13.28 -8.30
CA THR A 108 2.58 -13.59 -9.28
C THR A 108 2.58 -12.57 -10.41
N GLY A 109 2.87 -13.04 -11.61
CA GLY A 109 2.90 -12.23 -12.83
C GLY A 109 4.18 -12.48 -13.63
N SER A 110 4.81 -11.43 -14.15
CA SER A 110 5.92 -11.61 -15.09
C SER A 110 7.10 -10.68 -14.84
N PHE A 111 8.32 -11.10 -15.15
CA PHE A 111 9.49 -10.20 -15.13
C PHE A 111 9.70 -9.46 -13.80
N ASN A 112 9.30 -10.04 -12.68
CA ASN A 112 9.54 -9.47 -11.35
C ASN A 112 10.93 -9.86 -10.86
N THR A 113 11.61 -8.93 -10.20
CA THR A 113 12.85 -9.17 -9.47
C THR A 113 12.67 -8.71 -8.03
N GLY A 114 12.81 -9.64 -7.08
CA GLY A 114 12.45 -9.46 -5.67
C GLY A 114 11.32 -10.41 -5.31
N SER A 115 10.75 -10.27 -4.11
CA SER A 115 9.79 -11.22 -3.55
C SER A 115 8.44 -10.58 -3.28
N ARG A 116 7.39 -11.41 -3.26
CA ARG A 116 6.01 -11.01 -2.90
C ARG A 116 5.42 -9.96 -3.85
N ASN A 117 5.89 -9.93 -5.09
CA ASN A 117 5.39 -9.00 -6.09
C ASN A 117 4.15 -9.52 -6.80
N PHE A 118 3.26 -8.61 -7.15
CA PHE A 118 2.11 -8.87 -8.00
C PHE A 118 2.16 -7.94 -9.22
N GLY A 119 2.00 -8.51 -10.42
CA GLY A 119 2.10 -7.74 -11.69
C GLY A 119 3.39 -8.02 -12.46
N ALA A 120 3.94 -7.03 -13.16
CA ALA A 120 5.23 -7.20 -13.84
C ALA A 120 6.15 -6.02 -13.77
N PHE A 121 7.41 -6.32 -14.11
CA PHE A 121 8.51 -5.38 -14.19
C PHE A 121 8.74 -4.68 -12.85
N ASN A 122 8.33 -5.34 -11.77
CA ASN A 122 8.59 -4.88 -10.42
C ASN A 122 10.06 -5.16 -10.10
N LEU A 123 10.73 -4.13 -9.59
CA LEU A 123 12.07 -4.23 -9.04
C LEU A 123 11.98 -3.90 -7.54
N GLY A 124 12.30 -4.87 -6.69
CA GLY A 124 12.16 -4.79 -5.24
C GLY A 124 11.12 -5.77 -4.70
N ASP A 125 10.86 -5.68 -3.41
CA ASP A 125 9.94 -6.57 -2.70
C ASP A 125 8.59 -5.87 -2.46
N ASP A 126 7.53 -6.67 -2.32
CA ASP A 126 6.16 -6.26 -1.94
C ASP A 126 5.52 -5.21 -2.89
N VAL A 127 5.89 -5.20 -4.17
CA VAL A 127 5.33 -4.27 -5.15
C VAL A 127 4.06 -4.86 -5.79
N GLY A 128 3.00 -4.05 -5.86
CA GLY A 128 1.75 -4.38 -6.54
C GLY A 128 0.76 -5.24 -5.75
N ALA A 129 1.14 -5.73 -4.55
CA ALA A 129 0.25 -6.47 -3.66
C ALA A 129 -0.89 -5.59 -3.11
N ASP A 130 -0.63 -4.30 -2.84
CA ASP A 130 -1.59 -3.35 -2.25
C ASP A 130 -2.20 -2.36 -3.26
N GLY A 131 -1.91 -2.51 -4.55
CA GLY A 131 -2.30 -1.57 -5.60
C GLY A 131 -1.33 -0.38 -5.74
N TYR A 132 -1.69 0.59 -6.59
CA TYR A 132 -0.88 1.79 -6.81
C TYR A 132 -1.31 2.89 -5.86
N HIS A 133 -0.36 3.44 -5.10
CA HIS A 133 -0.58 4.59 -4.22
C HIS A 133 0.07 5.84 -4.79
N ILE A 134 -0.75 6.86 -5.06
CA ILE A 134 -0.26 8.22 -5.34
C ILE A 134 -0.32 8.98 -4.04
N THR A 135 0.85 9.43 -3.58
CA THR A 135 0.95 10.35 -2.45
C THR A 135 0.91 11.78 -2.98
N LEU A 136 -0.12 12.53 -2.60
CA LEU A 136 -0.18 13.97 -2.84
C LEU A 136 0.23 14.69 -1.56
N ASN A 137 1.38 15.37 -1.63
CA ASN A 137 1.84 16.25 -0.56
C ASN A 137 1.30 17.65 -0.82
N PHE A 138 0.49 18.17 0.10
CA PHE A 138 0.08 19.55 0.05
C PHE A 138 1.08 20.42 0.80
N PRO A 139 1.50 21.58 0.24
CA PRO A 139 2.23 22.57 1.02
C PRO A 139 1.37 23.02 2.20
N ALA A 140 2.01 23.49 3.27
CA ALA A 140 1.33 23.97 4.46
C ALA A 140 0.22 24.96 4.08
N ILE A 141 -1.03 24.61 4.40
CA ILE A 141 -2.17 25.50 4.23
C ILE A 141 -2.27 26.32 5.51
N PRO A 142 -2.02 27.64 5.46
CA PRO A 142 -2.18 28.49 6.63
C PRO A 142 -3.67 28.59 6.98
N ILE A 143 -4.00 28.33 8.24
CA ILE A 143 -5.33 28.56 8.79
C ILE A 143 -5.23 29.74 9.74
N ASP A 144 -5.96 30.82 9.41
CA ASP A 144 -6.12 31.99 10.27
C ASP A 144 -7.38 31.81 11.13
N LEU A 145 -7.19 31.44 12.40
CA LEU A 145 -8.27 31.44 13.39
C LEU A 145 -8.22 32.71 14.23
N LEU A 146 -9.37 33.37 14.38
CA LEU A 146 -9.55 34.50 15.30
C LEU A 146 -10.34 34.02 16.51
N ALA A 147 -9.70 34.02 17.68
CA ALA A 147 -10.35 33.80 18.96
C ALA A 147 -10.68 35.15 19.61
N TYR A 148 -11.95 35.36 19.96
CA TYR A 148 -12.41 36.54 20.67
C TYR A 148 -12.74 36.20 22.12
N THR A 149 -12.30 37.05 23.05
CA THR A 149 -12.74 37.01 24.44
C THR A 149 -12.83 38.42 25.00
N ASN A 150 -13.75 38.63 25.94
CA ASN A 150 -13.88 39.89 26.66
C ASN A 150 -13.04 39.79 27.94
N VAL A 151 -11.97 40.59 28.02
CA VAL A 151 -11.16 40.67 29.24
C VAL A 151 -11.72 41.75 30.15
N ALA A 152 -12.11 41.36 31.36
CA ALA A 152 -12.56 42.25 32.43
C ALA A 152 -11.36 42.60 33.33
N ILE A 153 -10.91 43.85 33.32
CA ILE A 153 -9.85 44.32 34.23
C ILE A 153 -10.53 45.03 35.42
N PRO A 154 -10.40 44.50 36.66
CA PRO A 154 -10.96 45.17 37.83
C PRO A 154 -10.14 46.42 38.17
N ILE A 155 -10.78 47.57 38.22
CA ILE A 155 -10.18 48.80 38.72
C ILE A 155 -10.49 48.90 40.22
N THR A 156 -9.46 48.77 41.05
CA THR A 156 -9.57 49.01 42.50
C THR A 156 -8.89 50.33 42.85
N GLY A 157 -9.59 51.17 43.61
CA GLY A 157 -9.09 52.48 44.00
C GLY A 157 -10.00 53.13 45.02
N GLN A 158 -9.41 53.99 45.84
CA GLN A 158 -10.10 54.78 46.85
C GLN A 158 -9.71 56.24 46.66
N PHE A 159 -10.70 57.13 46.68
CA PHE A 159 -10.45 58.56 46.83
C PHE A 159 -10.42 58.89 48.33
N ASP A 160 -9.38 59.56 48.78
CA ASP A 160 -9.23 59.99 50.17
C ASP A 160 -10.33 60.97 50.59
N PRO A 161 -10.64 61.07 51.90
CA PRO A 161 -11.67 61.98 52.39
C PRO A 161 -11.38 63.42 51.99
N ILE A 162 -12.39 64.10 51.47
CA ILE A 162 -12.31 65.53 51.17
C ILE A 162 -12.75 66.29 52.41
N THR A 163 -11.85 67.09 52.98
CA THR A 163 -12.18 67.98 54.09
C THR A 163 -12.34 69.40 53.57
N VAL A 164 -13.54 69.94 53.71
CA VAL A 164 -13.82 71.34 53.39
C VAL A 164 -13.73 72.17 54.66
N TYR A 165 -12.72 73.02 54.72
CA TYR A 165 -12.52 73.93 55.85
C TYR A 165 -13.50 75.10 55.75
N PRO A 166 -14.15 75.49 56.85
CA PRO A 166 -15.04 76.63 56.87
C PRO A 166 -14.23 77.92 56.76
N ILE A 167 -14.80 78.90 56.08
CA ILE A 167 -14.21 80.23 55.96
C ILE A 167 -14.56 81.01 57.23
N ILE A 168 -13.55 81.39 58.02
CA ILE A 168 -13.74 82.28 59.16
C ILE A 168 -13.78 83.72 58.64
N VAL A 169 -14.89 84.41 58.88
CA VAL A 169 -15.05 85.80 58.49
C VAL A 169 -15.16 86.65 59.75
N ASN A 170 -14.10 87.42 60.00
CA ASN A 170 -14.06 88.37 61.09
C ASN A 170 -14.64 89.70 60.61
N VAL A 171 -15.76 90.14 61.19
CA VAL A 171 -16.38 91.42 60.83
C VAL A 171 -15.85 92.51 61.76
N PRO A 172 -15.10 93.51 61.26
CA PRO A 172 -14.68 94.64 62.07
C PRO A 172 -15.87 95.55 62.34
N VAL A 173 -16.04 95.93 63.61
CA VAL A 173 -17.08 96.88 64.01
C VAL A 173 -16.38 98.08 64.63
N ASN A 174 -16.64 99.25 64.03
CA ASN A 174 -16.23 100.53 64.59
C ASN A 174 -17.49 101.31 64.96
N MET A 175 -17.65 101.57 66.24
CA MET A 175 -18.72 102.43 66.74
C MET A 175 -18.10 103.72 67.26
N ASN A 176 -18.60 104.84 66.76
CA ASN A 176 -18.24 106.18 67.22
C ASN A 176 -19.46 106.75 67.95
N ALA A 177 -19.35 106.91 69.27
CA ALA A 177 -20.35 107.59 70.06
C ALA A 177 -19.96 109.07 70.20
N LEU A 178 -20.65 109.93 69.43
CA LEU A 178 -20.60 111.40 69.52
C LEU A 178 -19.18 112.01 69.61
N GLY A 179 -18.20 111.43 68.91
CA GLY A 179 -16.89 112.04 68.70
C GLY A 179 -15.94 112.05 69.89
N LEU A 180 -16.31 111.47 71.05
CA LEU A 180 -15.44 111.44 72.23
C LEU A 180 -14.76 110.09 72.48
N VAL A 181 -15.32 108.97 72.02
CA VAL A 181 -14.71 107.63 72.20
C VAL A 181 -14.95 106.78 70.95
N THR A 182 -13.87 106.19 70.42
CA THR A 182 -13.93 105.18 69.37
C THR A 182 -13.68 103.81 70.01
N ILE A 183 -14.66 102.91 69.93
CA ILE A 183 -14.48 101.52 70.31
C ILE A 183 -14.32 100.73 69.01
N SER A 184 -13.11 100.21 68.79
CA SER A 184 -12.78 99.31 67.70
C SER A 184 -12.70 97.88 68.23
N GLY A 185 -13.42 96.98 67.57
CA GLY A 185 -13.43 95.57 67.93
C GLY A 185 -13.75 94.70 66.72
N THR A 186 -13.59 93.40 66.90
CA THR A 186 -13.91 92.42 65.88
C THR A 186 -14.93 91.46 66.46
N VAL A 187 -16.05 91.25 65.77
CA VAL A 187 -17.00 90.19 66.14
C VAL A 187 -16.59 88.94 65.35
N PRO A 188 -16.09 87.89 66.03
CA PRO A 188 -15.76 86.64 65.35
C PRO A 188 -17.05 85.94 64.90
N SER A 189 -17.06 85.36 63.69
CA SER A 189 -18.17 84.51 63.22
C SER A 189 -18.26 83.22 64.03
N ALA A 190 -19.45 82.61 64.09
CA ALA A 190 -19.63 81.30 64.72
C ALA A 190 -18.68 80.27 64.11
N ILE A 191 -17.96 79.52 64.95
CA ILE A 191 -17.06 78.46 64.51
C ILE A 191 -17.94 77.28 64.09
N VAL A 192 -17.96 76.98 62.80
CA VAL A 192 -18.52 75.73 62.27
C VAL A 192 -17.37 74.74 62.13
N GLU A 193 -17.58 73.48 62.47
CA GLU A 193 -16.57 72.45 62.27
C GLU A 193 -16.41 72.11 60.78
N PRO A 194 -15.22 71.70 60.32
CA PRO A 194 -15.02 71.26 58.94
C PRO A 194 -15.95 70.13 58.55
N ILE A 195 -16.49 70.20 57.32
CA ILE A 195 -17.30 69.11 56.76
C ILE A 195 -16.34 68.10 56.13
N VAL A 196 -16.39 66.86 56.61
CA VAL A 196 -15.65 65.75 56.05
C VAL A 196 -16.57 64.93 55.16
N ILE A 197 -16.21 64.80 53.89
CA ILE A 197 -16.84 63.86 52.97
C ILE A 197 -16.05 62.55 53.04
N ASN A 198 -16.74 61.46 53.38
CA ASN A 198 -16.13 60.14 53.51
C ASN A 198 -15.47 59.66 52.21
N PRO A 199 -14.47 58.76 52.30
CA PRO A 199 -13.85 58.15 51.13
C PRO A 199 -14.87 57.51 50.19
N ILE A 200 -14.66 57.69 48.89
CA ILE A 200 -15.39 56.94 47.86
C ILE A 200 -14.55 55.72 47.50
N VAL A 201 -15.08 54.54 47.77
CA VAL A 201 -14.47 53.26 47.38
C VAL A 201 -15.09 52.82 46.07
N LEU A 202 -14.26 52.58 45.05
CA LEU A 202 -14.72 51.97 43.81
C LEU A 202 -14.90 50.47 44.04
N MET A 203 -16.15 50.01 44.05
CA MET A 203 -16.48 48.59 44.09
C MET A 203 -16.89 48.13 42.69
N ASP A 204 -16.17 47.13 42.18
CA ASP A 204 -16.50 46.39 40.95
C ASP A 204 -16.59 47.25 39.66
N VAL A 205 -15.77 48.28 39.53
CA VAL A 205 -15.63 49.00 38.26
C VAL A 205 -14.81 48.15 37.30
N VAL A 206 -15.48 47.57 36.30
CA VAL A 206 -14.86 46.75 35.25
C VAL A 206 -14.77 47.55 33.96
N TYR A 207 -13.56 47.72 33.43
CA TYR A 207 -13.36 48.15 32.05
C TYR A 207 -13.19 46.92 31.16
N GLY A 208 -14.03 46.79 30.14
CA GLY A 208 -13.94 45.72 29.15
C GLY A 208 -13.13 46.20 27.94
N ALA A 209 -12.18 45.38 27.51
CA ALA A 209 -11.53 45.54 26.20
C ALA A 209 -11.73 44.27 25.38
N ASP A 210 -12.02 44.42 24.08
CA ASP A 210 -12.09 43.29 23.15
C ASP A 210 -10.67 42.81 22.86
N PHE A 211 -10.38 41.55 23.23
CA PHE A 211 -9.09 40.93 22.96
C PHE A 211 -9.24 39.92 21.82
N ALA A 212 -8.54 40.15 20.72
CA ALA A 212 -8.45 39.25 19.58
C ALA A 212 -7.05 38.63 19.54
N MET A 213 -6.98 37.30 19.66
CA MET A 213 -5.74 36.56 19.52
C MET A 213 -5.72 35.86 18.15
N PRO A 214 -4.81 36.24 17.23
CA PRO A 214 -4.62 35.51 15.99
C PRO A 214 -3.87 34.21 16.30
N ILE A 215 -4.45 33.07 15.92
CA ILE A 215 -3.80 31.77 16.01
C ILE A 215 -3.47 31.34 14.59
N GLN A 216 -2.18 31.24 14.28
CA GLN A 216 -1.68 30.71 13.01
C GLN A 216 -1.33 29.23 13.18
N MET A 217 -1.99 28.36 12.43
CA MET A 217 -1.68 26.94 12.39
C MET A 217 -1.42 26.50 10.95
N ASN A 218 -0.45 25.62 10.76
CA ASN A 218 -0.18 24.99 9.48
C ASN A 218 -0.76 23.58 9.48
N PHE A 219 -1.70 23.31 8.58
CA PHE A 219 -2.12 21.93 8.35
C PHE A 219 -1.12 21.26 7.39
N LEU A 220 -0.39 20.26 7.89
CA LEU A 220 0.45 19.38 7.09
C LEU A 220 -0.37 18.13 6.75
N GLY A 221 -0.81 18.02 5.51
CA GLY A 221 -1.65 16.91 5.05
C GLY A 221 -0.95 16.07 3.99
N GLN A 222 -0.97 14.76 4.18
CA GLN A 222 -0.65 13.76 3.15
C GLN A 222 -1.96 13.09 2.75
N LEU A 223 -2.35 13.19 1.47
CA LEU A 223 -3.48 12.43 0.93
C LEU A 223 -2.94 11.25 0.12
N GLN A 224 -3.25 10.04 0.56
CA GLN A 224 -2.92 8.82 -0.15
C GLN A 224 -4.13 8.37 -0.97
N LEU A 225 -4.04 8.50 -2.29
CA LEU A 225 -5.05 7.98 -3.22
C LEU A 225 -4.60 6.60 -3.69
N GLY A 226 -5.39 5.57 -3.38
CA GLY A 226 -5.14 4.20 -3.81
C GLY A 226 -6.07 3.79 -4.94
N ILE A 227 -5.51 3.17 -5.98
CA ILE A 227 -6.29 2.34 -6.91
C ILE A 227 -6.06 0.89 -6.44
N PRO A 228 -7.13 0.16 -6.05
CA PRO A 228 -7.00 -1.24 -5.65
C PRO A 228 -6.25 -2.02 -6.72
N GLY A 229 -5.39 -2.95 -6.31
CA GLY A 229 -4.69 -3.84 -7.24
C GLY A 229 -5.68 -4.54 -8.16
N LEU A 230 -5.80 -4.07 -9.39
CA LEU A 230 -6.47 -4.81 -10.45
C LEU A 230 -5.53 -5.95 -10.84
N SER A 231 -6.10 -7.12 -11.14
CA SER A 231 -5.32 -8.21 -11.70
C SER A 231 -4.66 -7.73 -13.00
N GLY A 232 -3.33 -7.80 -13.10
CA GLY A 232 -2.60 -7.36 -14.30
C GLY A 232 -2.35 -5.85 -14.46
N PHE A 233 -1.69 -5.47 -15.56
CA PHE A 233 -1.29 -4.10 -15.89
C PHE A 233 -1.80 -3.71 -17.29
N GLY A 234 -2.47 -2.56 -17.40
CA GLY A 234 -2.88 -2.00 -18.69
C GLY A 234 -3.98 -2.78 -19.43
N ASN A 235 -4.68 -3.71 -18.78
CA ASN A 235 -5.81 -4.44 -19.36
C ASN A 235 -7.01 -3.50 -19.56
N SER A 236 -7.70 -3.59 -20.69
CA SER A 236 -8.91 -2.79 -20.93
C SER A 236 -10.13 -3.39 -20.22
N SER A 237 -11.07 -2.54 -19.81
CA SER A 237 -12.14 -2.90 -18.87
C SER A 237 -13.12 -3.93 -19.45
N GLY A 238 -12.96 -5.18 -19.01
CA GLY A 238 -13.85 -6.31 -19.30
C GLY A 238 -13.62 -7.41 -18.27
N THR A 239 -14.01 -7.19 -17.00
CA THR A 239 -13.87 -8.15 -15.88
C THR A 239 -12.43 -8.54 -15.50
N VAL A 240 -12.28 -9.51 -14.59
CA VAL A 240 -11.01 -10.02 -14.04
C VAL A 240 -10.14 -10.65 -15.12
N SER A 241 -9.23 -9.86 -15.69
CA SER A 241 -8.18 -10.34 -16.58
C SER A 241 -6.83 -10.09 -15.92
N SER A 242 -5.99 -11.12 -15.81
CA SER A 242 -4.61 -11.02 -15.30
C SER A 242 -3.64 -10.74 -16.46
N GLY A 243 -2.37 -10.41 -16.20
CA GLY A 243 -1.39 -10.19 -17.27
C GLY A 243 -1.31 -8.75 -17.80
N PHE A 244 -0.93 -8.55 -19.07
CA PHE A 244 -0.48 -7.25 -19.62
C PHE A 244 -1.21 -6.87 -20.90
N PHE A 245 -1.80 -5.68 -20.90
CA PHE A 245 -2.41 -5.06 -22.09
C PHE A 245 -3.42 -5.97 -22.81
N ASN A 246 -4.15 -6.80 -22.06
CA ASN A 246 -5.22 -7.61 -22.61
C ASN A 246 -6.40 -6.72 -23.00
N GLY A 247 -7.08 -7.08 -24.09
CA GLY A 247 -8.26 -6.42 -24.62
C GLY A 247 -9.50 -6.60 -23.75
N ASN A 248 -10.67 -6.18 -24.27
CA ASN A 248 -11.95 -6.16 -23.58
C ASN A 248 -12.58 -7.56 -23.43
N ALA A 249 -11.82 -8.49 -22.87
CA ALA A 249 -12.18 -9.89 -22.80
C ALA A 249 -12.20 -10.37 -21.35
N THR A 250 -13.15 -11.25 -21.07
CA THR A 250 -13.42 -11.82 -19.77
C THR A 250 -12.49 -13.00 -19.48
N GLY A 251 -11.92 -13.06 -18.27
CA GLY A 251 -11.09 -14.19 -17.86
C GLY A 251 -9.80 -14.38 -18.68
N THR A 252 -9.18 -13.28 -19.11
CA THR A 252 -7.97 -13.30 -19.95
C THR A 252 -6.71 -13.28 -19.10
N SER A 253 -5.64 -13.96 -19.54
CA SER A 253 -4.33 -13.97 -18.87
C SER A 253 -3.20 -13.91 -19.89
N GLY A 254 -1.98 -13.49 -19.51
CA GLY A 254 -0.85 -13.38 -20.43
C GLY A 254 -0.66 -11.99 -21.04
N PHE A 255 -0.28 -11.85 -22.30
CA PHE A 255 0.08 -10.57 -22.94
C PHE A 255 -0.75 -10.34 -24.22
N PHE A 256 -1.32 -9.14 -24.37
CA PHE A 256 -1.99 -8.67 -25.60
C PHE A 256 -3.13 -9.57 -26.12
N ASN A 257 -3.74 -10.37 -25.25
CA ASN A 257 -4.84 -11.24 -25.64
C ASN A 257 -6.15 -10.44 -25.66
N SER A 258 -6.97 -10.60 -26.68
CA SER A 258 -8.23 -9.87 -26.88
C SER A 258 -9.46 -10.77 -27.01
N SER A 259 -9.32 -12.05 -26.68
CA SER A 259 -10.38 -13.07 -26.74
C SER A 259 -10.79 -13.55 -25.34
N ASP A 260 -12.05 -13.89 -25.14
CA ASP A 260 -12.56 -14.39 -23.85
C ASP A 260 -11.87 -15.69 -23.43
N LEU A 261 -11.62 -15.88 -22.13
CA LEU A 261 -11.02 -17.08 -21.55
C LEU A 261 -9.73 -17.50 -22.27
N SER A 262 -8.88 -16.53 -22.59
CA SER A 262 -7.64 -16.76 -23.33
C SER A 262 -6.38 -16.63 -22.46
N SER A 263 -5.31 -17.32 -22.84
CA SER A 263 -4.03 -17.34 -22.14
C SER A 263 -2.83 -17.35 -23.10
N GLY A 264 -1.68 -16.81 -22.70
CA GLY A 264 -0.47 -16.81 -23.53
C GLY A 264 -0.19 -15.45 -24.17
N PHE A 265 0.18 -15.39 -25.44
CA PHE A 265 0.65 -14.17 -26.10
C PHE A 265 -0.15 -13.87 -27.37
N ALA A 266 -0.79 -12.70 -27.43
CA ALA A 266 -1.45 -12.13 -28.59
C ALA A 266 -2.53 -13.01 -29.25
N ASN A 267 -3.36 -13.70 -28.46
CA ASN A 267 -4.49 -14.47 -28.96
C ASN A 267 -5.74 -13.59 -29.13
N ALA A 268 -6.46 -13.75 -30.24
CA ALA A 268 -7.55 -12.86 -30.64
C ALA A 268 -8.75 -13.60 -31.27
N ASN A 269 -9.82 -12.86 -31.57
CA ASN A 269 -10.92 -13.28 -32.45
C ASN A 269 -11.63 -14.60 -32.05
N GLY A 270 -11.99 -14.77 -30.79
CA GLY A 270 -12.79 -15.91 -30.34
C GLY A 270 -12.76 -16.07 -28.82
N ALA A 271 -12.74 -17.33 -28.36
CA ALA A 271 -12.70 -17.66 -26.94
C ALA A 271 -11.97 -18.99 -26.70
N LEU A 272 -11.53 -19.23 -25.46
CA LEU A 272 -10.87 -20.49 -25.06
C LEU A 272 -9.62 -20.78 -25.91
N THR A 273 -8.70 -19.82 -25.93
CA THR A 273 -7.45 -19.92 -26.70
C THR A 273 -6.23 -19.93 -25.77
N SER A 274 -5.18 -20.66 -26.17
CA SER A 274 -3.93 -20.71 -25.40
C SER A 274 -2.69 -20.77 -26.29
N GLY A 275 -1.58 -20.19 -25.84
CA GLY A 275 -0.30 -20.23 -26.57
C GLY A 275 0.01 -18.92 -27.28
N TRP A 276 0.63 -18.95 -28.46
CA TRP A 276 1.17 -17.77 -29.13
C TRP A 276 0.43 -17.49 -30.44
N TYR A 277 -0.22 -16.32 -30.52
CA TYR A 277 -0.73 -15.73 -31.76
C TYR A 277 -1.86 -16.52 -32.42
N ASN A 278 -2.76 -17.12 -31.64
CA ASN A 278 -3.89 -17.86 -32.18
C ASN A 278 -5.10 -16.92 -32.41
N SER A 279 -5.84 -17.13 -33.50
CA SER A 279 -7.01 -16.33 -33.87
C SER A 279 -8.21 -17.23 -34.13
N GLY A 280 -9.16 -17.30 -33.18
CA GLY A 280 -10.34 -18.16 -33.28
C GLY A 280 -10.79 -18.76 -31.96
N THR A 281 -11.51 -19.89 -32.00
CA THR A 281 -12.15 -20.51 -30.82
C THR A 281 -11.63 -21.93 -30.56
N LEU A 282 -11.40 -22.32 -29.30
CA LEU A 282 -10.87 -23.64 -28.93
C LEU A 282 -9.52 -23.95 -29.61
N LEU A 283 -8.55 -23.04 -29.47
CA LEU A 283 -7.23 -23.17 -30.10
C LEU A 283 -6.12 -23.29 -29.06
N SER A 284 -5.09 -24.08 -29.36
CA SER A 284 -3.87 -24.13 -28.56
C SER A 284 -2.63 -24.31 -29.42
N GLY A 285 -1.52 -23.68 -29.05
CA GLY A 285 -0.25 -23.81 -29.76
C GLY A 285 0.24 -22.49 -30.33
N VAL A 286 0.80 -22.52 -31.55
CA VAL A 286 1.43 -21.35 -32.18
C VAL A 286 0.76 -21.07 -33.51
N GLN A 287 0.29 -19.83 -33.69
CA GLN A 287 -0.23 -19.28 -34.96
C GLN A 287 -1.42 -20.03 -35.59
N ASN A 288 -2.32 -20.60 -34.77
CA ASN A 288 -3.52 -21.25 -35.30
C ASN A 288 -4.58 -20.24 -35.74
N LEU A 289 -5.31 -20.55 -36.82
CA LEU A 289 -6.42 -19.76 -37.35
C LEU A 289 -7.67 -20.64 -37.52
N GLY A 290 -8.82 -20.21 -37.02
CA GLY A 290 -10.12 -20.88 -37.21
C GLY A 290 -10.73 -21.46 -35.93
N ASN A 291 -11.57 -22.48 -36.04
CA ASN A 291 -12.21 -23.12 -34.88
C ASN A 291 -11.69 -24.54 -34.69
N ALA A 292 -11.31 -24.89 -33.45
CA ALA A 292 -10.96 -26.25 -33.00
C ALA A 292 -9.70 -26.89 -33.64
N ILE A 293 -8.65 -26.12 -33.90
CA ILE A 293 -7.36 -26.62 -34.41
C ILE A 293 -6.25 -26.37 -33.37
N SER A 294 -5.44 -27.40 -33.09
CA SER A 294 -4.23 -27.31 -32.27
C SER A 294 -3.04 -27.83 -33.07
N GLY A 295 -2.10 -26.94 -33.41
CA GLY A 295 -0.90 -27.29 -34.18
C GLY A 295 0.03 -26.09 -34.43
N ILE A 296 1.12 -26.34 -35.14
CA ILE A 296 1.92 -25.29 -35.80
C ILE A 296 1.32 -25.14 -37.20
N ALA A 297 0.88 -23.94 -37.57
CA ALA A 297 0.47 -23.59 -38.92
C ALA A 297 1.57 -22.77 -39.61
#